data_AF-A0A7Y9KDC2-F1
#
_entry.id   AF-A0A7Y9KDC2-F1
#
_cell.length_a   1.000
_cell.length_b   1.000
_cell.length_c   1.000
_cell.angle_alpha   90.00
_cell.angle_beta   90.00
_cell.angle_gamma   90.00
#
_symmetry.space_group_name_H-M   'P 1'
#
loop_
_entity.id
_entity.type
_entity.pdbx_description
1 polymer ?
#
loop_
_entity_poly.entity_id
_entity_poly.type
_entity_poly.pdbx_seq_one_letter_code
_entity_poly.pdbx_strand_id
1 'polypeptide(L)'
;MTLYRPRPGDPPAEYRLYRLADFLEQHGRAERHDISPPATLWAAARHAMPPDVLRLARAAFAAGDHHRAQLLFHPATDHDDPEALGYLSSLMEHGGDRAAAEHLARLGLPKTASAKVKPHAGTP
;
A
#
# COMPACT_ATOMS: atom_id res chain seq x y z
N MET A 1 3.61 13.42 15.48
CA MET A 1 4.25 14.65 15.99
C MET A 1 5.03 14.32 17.25
N THR A 2 6.36 14.48 17.21
CA THR A 2 7.23 14.32 18.39
C THR A 2 7.30 15.62 19.16
N LEU A 3 7.11 15.54 20.48
CA LEU A 3 7.32 16.68 21.37
C LEU A 3 8.78 17.12 21.30
N TYR A 4 8.98 18.43 21.24
CA TYR A 4 10.30 19.03 21.38
C TYR A 4 10.87 18.62 22.73
N ARG A 5 12.06 18.04 22.71
CA ARG A 5 12.83 17.74 23.92
C ARG A 5 13.83 18.88 24.11
N PRO A 6 13.70 19.70 25.17
CA PRO A 6 14.66 20.75 25.47
C PRO A 6 16.06 20.15 25.68
N ARG A 7 17.10 20.93 25.37
CA ARG A 7 18.47 20.46 25.62
C ARG A 7 18.72 20.40 27.13
N PRO A 8 19.62 19.53 27.61
CA PRO A 8 19.98 19.52 29.02
C PRO A 8 20.46 20.92 29.46
N GLY A 9 19.75 21.54 30.40
CA GLY A 9 20.03 22.90 30.91
C GLY A 9 19.08 23.99 30.40
N ASP A 10 18.25 23.72 29.39
CA ASP A 10 17.20 24.65 28.98
C ASP A 10 16.02 24.62 29.99
N PRO A 11 15.39 25.77 30.27
CA PRO A 11 14.16 25.78 31.05
C PRO A 11 13.07 24.97 30.33
N PRO A 12 12.18 24.29 31.08
CA PRO A 12 11.05 23.59 30.49
C PRO A 12 10.19 24.58 29.70
N ALA A 13 9.80 24.21 28.49
CA ALA A 13 8.96 25.08 27.67
C ALA A 13 7.60 25.30 28.35
N GLU A 14 7.17 26.56 28.46
CA GLU A 14 5.86 26.93 29.02
C GLU A 14 4.69 26.38 28.19
N TYR A 15 4.94 26.04 26.92
CA TYR A 15 3.97 25.48 25.98
C TYR A 15 4.49 24.17 25.36
N ARG A 16 3.57 23.33 24.87
CA ARG A 16 3.91 22.15 24.06
C ARG A 16 4.55 22.60 22.75
N LEU A 17 5.87 22.54 22.70
CA LEU A 17 6.64 22.73 21.48
C LEU A 17 6.75 21.39 20.74
N TYR A 18 6.67 21.42 19.41
CA TYR A 18 6.87 20.27 18.55
C TYR A 18 8.16 20.45 17.75
N ARG A 19 8.77 19.33 17.35
CA ARG A 19 9.90 19.39 16.43
C ARG A 19 9.43 19.99 15.09
N LEU A 20 10.09 21.05 14.63
CA LEU A 20 9.77 21.71 13.35
C LEU A 20 9.80 20.72 12.18
N ALA A 21 10.78 19.81 12.15
CA ALA A 21 10.87 18.78 11.11
C ALA A 21 9.59 17.94 11.00
N ASP A 22 9.05 17.46 12.13
CA ASP A 22 7.82 16.66 12.14
C ASP A 22 6.60 17.46 11.72
N PHE A 23 6.54 18.74 12.12
CA PHE A 23 5.49 19.65 11.67
C PHE A 23 5.54 19.83 10.15
N LEU A 24 6.72 20.11 9.59
CA LEU A 24 6.91 20.27 8.14
C LEU A 24 6.61 18.98 7.37
N GLU A 25 6.99 17.82 7.91
CA GLU A 25 6.68 16.52 7.29
C GLU A 25 5.17 16.27 7.27
N GLN A 26 4.49 16.47 8.40
CA GLN A 26 3.04 16.28 8.48
C GLN A 26 2.30 17.28 7.59
N HIS A 27 2.68 18.56 7.65
CA HIS A 27 2.03 19.62 6.89
C HIS A 27 2.24 19.40 5.38
N GLY A 28 3.47 19.12 4.96
CA GLY A 28 3.78 18.83 3.56
C GLY A 28 3.15 17.53 3.06
N ARG A 29 2.88 16.54 3.92
CA ARG A 29 2.10 15.34 3.57
C ARG A 29 0.63 15.69 3.36
N ALA A 30 0.06 16.52 4.23
CA ALA A 30 -1.33 16.94 4.12
C ALA A 30 -1.56 17.83 2.89
N GLU A 31 -0.71 18.83 2.65
CA GLU A 31 -0.84 19.76 1.53
C GLU A 31 -0.64 19.09 0.16
N ARG A 32 0.21 18.07 0.08
CA ARG A 32 0.49 17.35 -1.18
C ARG A 32 -0.34 16.08 -1.35
N HIS A 33 -1.25 15.78 -0.43
CA HIS A 33 -2.05 14.56 -0.50
C HIS A 33 -2.84 14.47 -1.81
N ASP A 34 -3.40 15.60 -2.25
CA ASP A 34 -4.24 15.67 -3.45
C ASP A 34 -3.45 16.13 -4.69
N ILE A 35 -2.14 16.38 -4.54
CA ILE A 35 -1.27 16.75 -5.66
C ILE A 35 -0.70 15.47 -6.26
N SER A 36 -1.20 15.14 -7.45
CA SER A 36 -0.68 14.01 -8.21
C SER A 36 0.82 14.20 -8.49
N PRO A 37 1.67 13.20 -8.17
CA PRO A 37 3.08 13.24 -8.50
C PRO A 37 3.32 13.44 -10.01
N PRO A 38 4.41 14.11 -10.41
CA PRO A 38 4.72 14.33 -11.82
C PRO A 38 4.89 13.01 -12.57
N ALA A 39 4.58 13.00 -13.88
CA ALA A 39 4.69 11.81 -14.73
C ALA A 39 6.08 11.15 -14.72
N THR A 40 7.13 11.94 -14.52
CA THR A 40 8.51 11.46 -14.40
C THR A 40 8.73 10.54 -13.20
N LEU A 41 8.04 10.78 -12.08
CA LEU A 41 8.10 9.91 -10.91
C LEU A 41 7.52 8.54 -11.25
N TRP A 42 6.39 8.50 -11.94
CA TRP A 42 5.73 7.25 -12.33
C TRP A 42 6.56 6.46 -13.36
N ALA A 43 7.23 7.16 -14.28
CA ALA A 43 8.17 6.52 -15.20
C ALA A 43 9.36 5.87 -14.47
N ALA A 44 9.91 6.57 -13.47
CA ALA A 44 11.00 6.05 -12.63
C ALA A 44 10.56 4.89 -11.74
N ALA A 45 9.30 4.91 -11.25
CA ALA A 45 8.74 3.86 -10.41
C ALA A 45 8.82 2.47 -11.06
N ARG A 46 8.75 2.36 -12.39
CA ARG A 46 8.88 1.09 -13.12
C ARG A 46 10.26 0.42 -12.96
N HIS A 47 11.27 1.19 -12.57
CA HIS A 47 12.63 0.72 -12.36
C HIS A 47 12.98 0.57 -10.88
N ALA A 48 12.03 0.81 -9.98
CA ALA A 48 12.21 0.62 -8.55
C ALA A 48 12.22 -0.86 -8.18
N MET A 49 12.73 -1.17 -6.98
CA MET A 49 12.69 -2.54 -6.46
C MET A 49 11.24 -2.98 -6.23
N PRO A 50 10.91 -4.28 -6.35
CA PRO A 50 9.54 -4.76 -6.22
C PRO A 50 8.79 -4.26 -4.96
N PRO A 51 9.41 -4.20 -3.76
CA PRO A 51 8.74 -3.66 -2.57
C PRO A 51 8.36 -2.17 -2.70
N ASP A 52 9.20 -1.37 -3.37
CA ASP A 52 8.96 0.04 -3.58
C ASP A 52 7.85 0.26 -4.63
N VAL A 53 7.83 -0.56 -5.68
CA VAL A 53 6.76 -0.58 -6.68
C VAL A 53 5.40 -0.86 -6.02
N LEU A 54 5.33 -1.85 -5.12
CA LEU A 54 4.12 -2.16 -4.35
C LEU A 54 3.66 -1.00 -3.47
N ARG A 55 4.59 -0.34 -2.77
CA ARG A 55 4.28 0.83 -1.94
C ARG A 55 3.73 1.99 -2.78
N LEU A 56 4.31 2.23 -3.96
CA LEU A 56 3.85 3.27 -4.88
C LEU A 56 2.50 2.92 -5.50
N ALA A 57 2.26 1.66 -5.85
CA ALA A 57 0.99 1.18 -6.38
C ALA A 57 -0.14 1.35 -5.35
N ARG A 58 0.12 1.00 -4.08
CA ARG A 58 -0.82 1.24 -2.96
C ARG A 58 -1.11 2.71 -2.74
N ALA A 59 -0.10 3.57 -2.82
CA ALA A 59 -0.29 5.01 -2.68
C ALA A 59 -1.16 5.58 -3.82
N ALA A 60 -0.95 5.12 -5.06
CA ALA A 60 -1.80 5.48 -6.20
C ALA A 60 -3.25 5.01 -6.01
N PHE A 61 -3.45 3.77 -5.53
CA PHE A 61 -4.78 3.23 -5.24
C PHE A 61 -5.50 4.03 -4.15
N ALA A 62 -4.82 4.33 -3.05
CA ALA A 62 -5.39 5.12 -1.95
C ALA A 62 -5.72 6.57 -2.37
N ALA A 63 -5.01 7.11 -3.36
CA ALA A 63 -5.30 8.40 -3.98
C ALA A 63 -6.42 8.33 -5.06
N GLY A 64 -7.00 7.16 -5.32
CA GLY A 64 -8.05 6.95 -6.32
C GLY A 64 -7.55 6.84 -7.76
N ASP A 65 -6.24 6.83 -7.99
CA ASP A 65 -5.64 6.68 -9.31
C ASP A 65 -5.47 5.19 -9.68
N HIS A 66 -6.61 4.54 -9.93
CA HIS A 66 -6.66 3.10 -10.18
C HIS A 66 -5.89 2.70 -11.45
N HIS A 67 -5.81 3.58 -12.45
CA HIS A 67 -5.04 3.31 -13.67
C HIS A 67 -3.55 3.20 -13.38
N ARG A 68 -2.98 4.14 -12.61
CA ARG A 68 -1.57 4.08 -12.22
C ARG A 68 -1.28 2.92 -11.28
N ALA A 69 -2.21 2.60 -10.37
CA ALA A 69 -2.09 1.43 -9.50
C ALA A 69 -1.99 0.13 -10.32
N GLN A 70 -2.86 -0.07 -11.33
CA GLN A 70 -2.80 -1.25 -12.22
C GLN A 70 -1.45 -1.36 -12.94
N LEU A 71 -0.96 -0.27 -13.52
CA LEU A 71 0.30 -0.25 -14.27
C LEU A 71 1.51 -0.64 -13.40
N LEU A 72 1.48 -0.31 -12.11
CA LEU A 72 2.55 -0.64 -11.17
C LEU A 72 2.40 -2.05 -10.57
N PHE A 73 1.18 -2.53 -10.36
CA PHE A 73 0.96 -3.89 -9.86
C PHE A 73 1.24 -4.97 -10.91
N HIS A 74 1.02 -4.71 -12.21
CA HIS A 74 1.25 -5.70 -13.26
C HIS A 74 2.69 -6.24 -13.34
N PRO A 75 3.77 -5.42 -13.26
CA PRO A 75 5.12 -5.96 -13.14
C PRO A 75 5.42 -6.59 -11.77
N ALA A 76 4.70 -6.22 -10.71
CA ALA A 76 4.87 -6.83 -9.40
C ALA A 76 4.28 -8.25 -9.34
N THR A 77 3.25 -8.55 -10.14
CA THR A 77 2.71 -9.91 -10.26
C THR A 77 3.66 -10.88 -10.96
N ASP A 78 4.58 -10.39 -11.80
CA ASP A 78 5.63 -11.23 -12.41
C ASP A 78 6.59 -11.82 -11.36
N HIS A 79 6.56 -11.29 -10.14
CA HIS A 79 7.35 -11.78 -9.00
C HIS A 79 6.54 -12.71 -8.07
N ASP A 80 5.34 -13.15 -8.49
CA ASP A 80 4.41 -13.97 -7.70
C ASP A 80 4.13 -13.40 -6.30
N ASP A 81 4.17 -12.07 -6.14
CA ASP A 81 3.91 -11.43 -4.85
C ASP A 81 2.41 -11.57 -4.48
N PRO A 82 2.07 -12.34 -3.42
CA PRO A 82 0.68 -12.57 -3.01
C PRO A 82 -0.05 -11.27 -2.67
N GLU A 83 0.69 -10.27 -2.16
CA GLU A 83 0.15 -8.98 -1.81
C GLU A 83 -0.27 -8.23 -3.08
N ALA A 84 0.60 -8.18 -4.10
CA ALA A 84 0.31 -7.54 -5.38
C ALA A 84 -0.91 -8.17 -6.08
N LEU A 85 -1.03 -9.50 -6.06
CA LEU A 85 -2.16 -10.25 -6.61
C LEU A 85 -3.47 -9.91 -5.90
N GLY A 86 -3.45 -9.77 -4.56
CA GLY A 86 -4.62 -9.36 -3.77
C GLY A 86 -5.11 -7.95 -4.11
N TYR A 87 -4.21 -6.98 -4.28
CA TYR A 87 -4.60 -5.62 -4.69
C TYR A 87 -5.13 -5.57 -6.12
N LEU A 88 -4.50 -6.28 -7.06
CA LEU A 88 -5.00 -6.33 -8.44
C LEU A 88 -6.41 -6.93 -8.51
N SER A 89 -6.66 -7.99 -7.72
CA SER A 89 -8.00 -8.58 -7.58
C SER A 89 -9.02 -7.54 -7.11
N SER A 90 -8.74 -6.86 -6.00
CA SER A 90 -9.66 -5.83 -5.47
C SER A 90 -9.93 -4.73 -6.49
N LEU A 91 -8.90 -4.32 -7.24
CA LEU A 91 -9.03 -3.28 -8.25
C LEU A 91 -9.88 -3.74 -9.44
N MET A 92 -9.78 -5.01 -9.86
CA MET A 92 -10.65 -5.59 -10.89
C MET A 92 -12.10 -5.74 -10.43
N GLU A 93 -12.36 -6.04 -9.14
CA GLU A 93 -13.73 -6.02 -8.58
C GLU A 93 -14.35 -4.63 -8.65
N HIS A 94 -13.60 -3.59 -8.26
CA HIS A 94 -14.05 -2.20 -8.36
C HIS A 94 -14.21 -1.73 -9.81
N GLY A 95 -13.43 -2.29 -10.74
CA GLY A 95 -13.54 -2.07 -12.18
C GLY A 95 -14.65 -2.85 -12.88
N GLY A 96 -15.35 -3.75 -12.17
CA GLY A 96 -16.44 -4.58 -12.70
C GLY A 96 -16.00 -5.87 -13.41
N ASP A 97 -14.70 -6.15 -13.50
CA ASP A 97 -14.18 -7.41 -14.06
C ASP A 97 -14.02 -8.46 -12.95
N ARG A 98 -15.17 -8.98 -12.52
CA ARG A 98 -15.26 -9.98 -11.46
C ARG A 98 -14.52 -11.29 -11.82
N ALA A 99 -14.51 -11.67 -13.09
CA ALA A 99 -13.85 -12.90 -13.52
C ALA A 99 -12.32 -12.80 -13.44
N ALA A 100 -11.76 -11.66 -13.85
CA ALA A 100 -10.34 -11.39 -13.68
C ALA A 100 -9.95 -11.30 -12.20
N ALA A 101 -10.79 -10.65 -11.37
CA ALA A 101 -10.58 -10.57 -9.94
C ALA A 101 -10.50 -11.94 -9.27
N GLU A 102 -11.50 -12.80 -9.49
CA GLU A 102 -11.56 -14.14 -8.89
C GLU A 102 -10.36 -15.00 -9.33
N HIS A 103 -9.89 -14.85 -10.57
CA HIS A 103 -8.69 -15.53 -11.06
C HIS A 103 -7.43 -15.11 -10.29
N LEU A 104 -7.25 -13.81 -10.09
CA LEU A 104 -6.10 -13.23 -9.38
C LEU A 104 -6.14 -13.49 -7.88
N ALA A 105 -7.31 -13.41 -7.25
CA ALA A 105 -7.51 -13.78 -5.85
C ALA A 105 -7.07 -15.22 -5.59
N ARG A 106 -7.42 -16.14 -6.50
CA ARG A 106 -7.04 -17.56 -6.38
C ARG A 106 -5.52 -17.77 -6.50
N LEU A 107 -4.82 -16.93 -7.26
CA LEU A 107 -3.36 -16.99 -7.40
C LEU A 107 -2.64 -16.35 -6.19
N GLY A 108 -3.20 -15.30 -5.61
CA GLY A 108 -2.63 -14.58 -4.47
C GLY A 108 -2.91 -15.20 -3.09
N LEU A 109 -3.77 -16.22 -3.00
CA LEU A 109 -3.96 -16.95 -1.75
C LEU A 109 -2.66 -17.72 -1.41
N PRO A 110 -2.10 -17.56 -0.19
CA PRO A 110 -0.97 -18.37 0.22
C PRO A 110 -1.37 -19.84 0.14
N LYS A 111 -0.55 -20.65 -0.52
CA LYS A 111 -0.75 -22.09 -0.78
C LYS A 111 -0.93 -22.96 0.49
N THR A 112 -1.08 -22.37 1.67
CA THR A 112 -1.25 -23.04 2.97
C THR A 112 -2.68 -23.04 3.51
N ALA A 113 -3.66 -22.46 2.79
CA ALA A 113 -5.07 -22.50 3.21
C ALA A 113 -5.90 -23.66 2.63
N SER A 114 -5.26 -24.77 2.26
CA SER A 114 -5.94 -26.07 2.03
C SER A 114 -5.50 -27.07 3.10
N ALA A 115 -5.89 -26.82 4.36
CA ALA A 115 -5.83 -27.83 5.40
C ALA A 115 -7.14 -27.87 6.20
N LYS A 116 -7.83 -29.01 6.04
CA LYS A 116 -9.02 -29.50 6.76
C LYS A 116 -10.38 -28.97 6.32
N VAL A 117 -10.90 -29.59 5.26
CA VAL A 117 -12.23 -30.21 5.37
C VAL A 117 -12.01 -31.64 5.87
N LYS A 118 -12.24 -31.89 7.16
CA LYS A 118 -12.41 -33.27 7.64
C LYS A 118 -13.79 -33.72 7.14
N PRO A 119 -13.92 -34.81 6.36
CA PRO A 119 -15.21 -35.43 6.18
C PRO A 119 -15.55 -36.14 7.49
N HIS A 120 -16.57 -35.69 8.22
CA HIS A 120 -17.25 -36.58 9.16
C HIS A 120 -18.28 -37.37 8.35
N ALA A 121 -17.79 -38.47 7.76
CA ALA A 121 -18.64 -39.56 7.33
C ALA A 121 -19.35 -40.09 8.58
N GLY A 122 -20.68 -40.12 8.51
CA GLY A 122 -21.52 -40.75 9.50
C GLY A 122 -21.52 -42.27 9.40
N THR A 123 -22.15 -42.84 10.42
CA THR A 123 -22.69 -44.22 10.53
C THR A 123 -21.65 -45.35 10.66
N PRO A 124 -21.99 -46.47 11.30
CA PRO A 124 -23.22 -47.26 11.15
C PRO A 124 -24.43 -46.78 11.95
#